data_AF-A0A3P6SFI8-F1
#
_entry.id   AF-A0A3P6SFI8-F1
#
_cell.length_a   1.000
_cell.length_b   1.000
_cell.length_c   1.000
_cell.angle_alpha   90.00
_cell.angle_beta   90.00
_cell.angle_gamma   90.00
#
_symmetry.space_group_name_H-M   'P 1'
#
loop_
_entity.id
_entity.type
_entity.pdbx_description
1 polymer ?
#
loop_
_entity_poly.entity_id
_entity_poly.type
_entity_poly.pdbx_seq_one_letter_code
_entity_poly.pdbx_strand_id
1 'polypeptide(L)'
;MFESFLIFEKLSEISGQYPEAFLRAWDQYDEERESENDRPTDYASDEQLFVTIGMAMGGTDLEHYQVYFRLLYQVLSTLLQVAISLLVAEDRLEFEHRDLHIGNVLVIEEDADLEYKVKGGTMVLRSYGVKVNIIDFTLSRMRKAGDFQKERHFIVILKLTKNCLREVGITNLTSIG
;
A
#
# COMPACT_ATOMS: atom_id res chain seq x y z
N MET A 1 -13.58 -0.77 4.60
CA MET A 1 -12.74 0.40 4.86
C MET A 1 -11.68 0.40 3.75
N PHE A 2 -10.63 1.21 3.76
CA PHE A 2 -9.55 1.09 2.78
C PHE A 2 -8.59 -0.01 3.27
N GLU A 3 -8.85 -1.27 2.89
CA GLU A 3 -8.22 -2.43 3.54
C GLU A 3 -6.75 -2.66 3.16
N SER A 4 -6.33 -2.22 1.98
CA SER A 4 -4.94 -2.39 1.49
C SER A 4 -4.19 -1.07 1.36
N PHE A 5 -4.52 -0.06 2.16
CA PHE A 5 -3.69 1.14 2.32
C PHE A 5 -3.07 1.09 3.70
N LEU A 6 -1.77 1.38 3.80
CA LEU A 6 -1.09 1.30 5.10
C LEU A 6 -1.73 2.27 6.10
N ILE A 7 -1.99 1.77 7.31
CA ILE A 7 -2.65 2.56 8.34
C ILE A 7 -1.66 3.59 8.87
N PHE A 8 -2.04 4.85 8.73
CA PHE A 8 -1.42 5.98 9.41
C PHE A 8 -1.86 6.00 10.89
N GLU A 9 -0.90 6.12 11.79
CA GLU A 9 -1.16 6.17 13.23
C GLU A 9 -0.96 7.57 13.82
N LYS A 10 0.16 8.22 13.49
CA LYS A 10 0.53 9.50 14.12
C LYS A 10 1.43 10.35 13.23
N LEU A 11 1.25 11.66 13.32
CA LEU A 11 2.15 12.68 12.77
C LEU A 11 2.68 13.52 13.93
N SER A 12 4.00 13.75 13.99
CA SER A 12 4.59 14.67 14.96
C SER A 12 5.67 15.51 14.30
N GLU A 13 5.71 16.79 14.64
CA GLU A 13 6.86 17.65 14.37
C GLU A 13 7.83 17.55 15.55
N ILE A 14 9.11 17.38 15.25
CA ILE A 14 10.18 17.35 16.24
C ILE A 14 11.33 18.24 15.78
N SER A 15 12.10 18.77 16.73
CA SER A 15 13.29 19.56 16.45
C SER A 15 14.50 18.99 17.17
N GLY A 16 15.67 19.07 16.56
CA GLY A 16 16.95 18.77 17.22
C GLY A 16 17.72 17.60 16.60
N GLN A 17 18.68 17.10 17.36
CA GLN A 17 19.55 16.01 16.94
C GLN A 17 18.82 14.65 16.83
N TYR A 18 19.35 13.76 15.99
CA TYR A 18 18.89 12.37 15.96
C TYR A 18 19.24 11.64 17.27
N PRO A 19 18.30 10.87 17.86
CA PRO A 19 18.60 10.05 19.02
C PRO A 19 19.71 9.04 18.71
N GLU A 20 20.61 8.83 19.67
CA GLU A 20 21.73 7.87 19.58
C GLU A 20 21.32 6.45 19.15
N ALA A 21 20.13 6.00 19.57
CA ALA A 21 19.60 4.70 19.17
C ALA A 21 19.32 4.62 17.66
N PHE A 22 18.89 5.72 17.03
CA PHE A 22 18.57 5.77 15.61
C PHE A 22 19.85 5.87 14.78
N LEU A 23 20.85 6.60 15.25
CA LEU A 23 22.17 6.65 14.62
C LEU A 23 22.81 5.26 14.58
N ARG A 24 22.79 4.51 15.69
CA ARG A 24 23.28 3.12 15.70
C ARG A 24 22.53 2.20 14.75
N ALA A 25 21.20 2.37 14.65
CA ALA A 25 20.40 1.57 13.72
C ALA A 25 20.70 1.93 12.25
N TRP A 26 20.95 3.21 11.97
CA TRP A 26 21.39 3.66 10.65
C TRP A 26 22.76 3.08 10.29
N ASP A 27 23.74 3.17 11.21
CA ASP A 27 25.10 2.64 11.00
C ASP A 27 25.06 1.13 10.70
N GLN A 28 24.28 0.36 11.48
CA GLN A 28 24.11 -1.07 11.24
C GLN A 28 23.50 -1.34 9.85
N TYR A 29 22.49 -0.57 9.45
CA TYR A 29 21.87 -0.73 8.14
C TYR A 29 22.84 -0.42 7.00
N ASP A 30 23.62 0.66 7.13
CA ASP A 30 24.62 1.07 6.14
C ASP A 30 25.72 0.03 5.98
N GLU A 31 26.22 -0.53 7.08
CA GLU A 31 27.20 -1.63 7.05
C GLU A 31 26.66 -2.89 6.35
N GLU A 32 25.37 -3.19 6.50
CA GLU A 32 24.74 -4.39 5.93
C GLU A 32 24.30 -4.22 4.47
N ARG A 33 23.90 -3.01 4.06
CA ARG A 33 23.20 -2.77 2.79
C ARG A 33 23.75 -1.63 1.95
N GLU A 34 24.74 -0.89 2.43
CA GLU A 34 25.32 0.30 1.78
C GLU A 34 24.23 1.35 1.47
N SER A 35 23.95 2.23 2.43
CA SER A 35 22.94 3.27 2.28
C SER A 35 23.33 4.25 1.18
N GLU A 36 22.35 4.62 0.34
CA GLU A 36 22.52 5.70 -0.65
C GLU A 36 22.34 7.10 -0.03
N ASN A 37 21.96 7.18 1.25
CA ASN A 37 21.65 8.43 1.93
C ASN A 37 22.85 8.95 2.74
N ASP A 38 22.91 10.28 2.93
CA ASP A 38 23.83 10.88 3.89
C ASP A 38 23.47 10.46 5.32
N ARG A 39 24.49 10.31 6.17
CA ARG A 39 24.28 9.94 7.57
C ARG A 39 23.53 11.08 8.28
N PRO A 40 22.54 10.82 9.15
CA PRO A 40 21.74 11.90 9.75
C PRO A 40 22.52 12.98 10.51
N THR A 41 23.73 12.68 10.98
CA THR A 41 24.63 13.67 11.60
C THR A 41 25.13 14.75 10.65
N ASP A 42 25.04 14.53 9.34
CA ASP A 42 25.56 15.46 8.33
C ASP A 42 24.60 16.65 8.10
N TYR A 43 23.32 16.49 8.48
CA TYR A 43 22.29 17.53 8.32
C TYR A 43 21.49 17.85 9.59
N ALA A 44 21.60 17.08 10.67
CA ALA A 44 20.90 17.38 11.91
C ALA A 44 21.54 18.55 12.70
N SER A 45 20.70 19.43 13.25
CA SER A 45 21.10 20.51 14.17
C SER A 45 20.06 20.65 15.29
N ASP A 46 20.37 21.43 16.32
CA ASP A 46 19.43 21.69 17.43
C ASP A 46 18.16 22.42 16.97
N GLU A 47 18.26 23.19 15.88
CA GLU A 47 17.17 23.93 15.23
C GLU A 47 16.51 23.19 14.07
N GLN A 48 17.11 22.09 13.59
CA GLN A 48 16.58 21.35 12.44
C GLN A 48 15.21 20.75 12.80
N LEU A 49 14.21 21.00 11.94
CA LEU A 49 12.87 20.45 12.08
C LEU A 49 12.73 19.16 11.26
N PHE A 50 12.07 18.18 11.85
CA PHE A 50 11.70 16.92 11.22
C PHE A 50 10.22 16.64 11.39
N VAL A 51 9.65 15.96 10.41
CA VAL A 51 8.30 15.40 10.48
C VAL A 51 8.42 13.90 10.61
N THR A 52 7.83 13.36 11.68
CA THR A 52 7.76 11.92 11.92
C THR A 52 6.36 11.41 11.60
N ILE A 53 6.30 10.36 10.79
CA ILE A 53 5.07 9.70 10.37
C ILE A 53 5.10 8.28 10.92
N GLY A 54 4.29 8.01 11.94
CA GLY A 54 4.07 6.68 12.50
C GLY A 54 3.03 5.93 11.67
N MET A 55 3.38 4.73 11.23
CA MET A 55 2.55 3.87 10.40
C MET A 55 2.54 2.45 10.99
N ALA A 56 1.48 1.70 10.72
CA ALA A 56 1.42 0.29 11.08
C ALA A 56 2.52 -0.52 10.38
N MET A 57 2.86 -1.70 10.91
CA MET A 57 3.79 -2.62 10.27
C MET A 57 3.19 -3.18 8.98
N GLY A 58 3.73 -2.78 7.83
CA GLY A 58 3.16 -3.13 6.52
C GLY A 58 3.67 -4.43 5.90
N GLY A 59 4.77 -4.99 6.41
CA GLY A 59 5.43 -6.17 5.87
C GLY A 59 6.60 -5.82 4.95
N THR A 60 6.89 -6.69 3.98
CA THR A 60 8.00 -6.56 3.03
C THR A 60 7.49 -6.07 1.68
N ASP A 61 8.20 -5.16 1.03
CA ASP A 61 7.81 -4.69 -0.31
C ASP A 61 7.81 -5.83 -1.35
N LEU A 62 7.02 -5.67 -2.40
CA LEU A 62 6.80 -6.73 -3.39
C LEU A 62 8.05 -7.00 -4.24
N GLU A 63 8.95 -6.05 -4.38
CA GLU A 63 10.23 -6.24 -5.08
C GLU A 63 11.07 -7.32 -4.41
N HIS A 64 11.10 -7.32 -3.07
CA HIS A 64 11.77 -8.35 -2.28
C HIS A 64 10.86 -9.56 -2.02
N TYR A 65 9.55 -9.36 -1.80
CA TYR A 65 8.65 -10.43 -1.41
C TYR A 65 8.39 -11.45 -2.52
N GLN A 66 8.47 -11.03 -3.80
CA GLN A 66 8.10 -11.86 -4.95
C GLN A 66 8.80 -13.23 -5.01
N VAL A 67 10.02 -13.35 -4.45
CA VAL A 67 10.77 -14.62 -4.41
C VAL A 67 10.20 -15.64 -3.42
N TYR A 68 9.36 -15.18 -2.48
CA TYR A 68 8.73 -16.01 -1.46
C TYR A 68 7.34 -16.52 -1.84
N PHE A 69 6.78 -16.09 -2.97
CA PHE A 69 5.53 -16.65 -3.46
C PHE A 69 5.68 -18.14 -3.75
N ARG A 70 4.85 -18.95 -3.08
CA ARG A 70 4.84 -20.41 -3.23
C ARG A 70 3.74 -20.89 -4.16
N LEU A 71 2.69 -20.09 -4.33
CA LEU A 71 1.50 -20.43 -5.09
C LEU A 71 1.16 -19.28 -6.05
N LEU A 72 0.78 -19.62 -7.28
CA LEU A 72 0.26 -18.65 -8.26
C LEU A 72 -0.92 -17.84 -7.69
N TYR A 73 -1.74 -18.47 -6.84
CA TYR A 73 -2.88 -17.81 -6.20
C TYR A 73 -2.50 -16.67 -5.26
N GLN A 74 -1.29 -16.67 -4.67
CA GLN A 74 -0.81 -15.55 -3.86
C GLN A 74 -0.52 -14.33 -4.73
N VAL A 75 0.07 -14.54 -5.91
CA VAL A 75 0.30 -13.48 -6.91
C VAL A 75 -1.03 -12.92 -7.40
N LEU A 76 -1.98 -13.78 -7.76
CA LEU A 76 -3.30 -13.36 -8.20
C LEU A 76 -4.05 -12.59 -7.10
N SER A 77 -4.03 -13.09 -5.86
CA SER A 77 -4.60 -12.41 -4.70
C SER A 77 -3.99 -11.02 -4.53
N THR A 78 -2.66 -10.91 -4.51
CA THR A 78 -1.92 -9.63 -4.41
C THR A 78 -2.38 -8.62 -5.47
N LEU A 79 -2.42 -9.03 -6.75
CA LEU A 79 -2.86 -8.17 -7.85
C LEU A 79 -4.31 -7.71 -7.68
N LEU A 80 -5.18 -8.60 -7.22
CA LEU A 80 -6.58 -8.30 -6.98
C LEU A 80 -6.77 -7.34 -5.80
N GLN A 81 -6.07 -7.55 -4.69
CA GLN A 81 -6.10 -6.66 -3.52
C GLN A 81 -5.72 -5.22 -3.92
N VAL A 82 -4.66 -5.06 -4.71
CA VAL A 82 -4.24 -3.76 -5.26
C VAL A 82 -5.34 -3.16 -6.13
N ALA A 83 -5.83 -3.90 -7.12
CA ALA A 83 -6.81 -3.38 -8.07
C ALA A 83 -8.14 -3.00 -7.40
N ILE A 84 -8.63 -3.83 -6.49
CA ILE A 84 -9.87 -3.57 -5.75
C ILE A 84 -9.71 -2.34 -4.85
N SER A 85 -8.56 -2.21 -4.18
CA SER A 85 -8.28 -1.07 -3.32
C SER A 85 -8.21 0.25 -4.09
N LEU A 86 -7.55 0.25 -5.25
CA LEU A 86 -7.52 1.41 -6.14
C LEU A 86 -8.92 1.75 -6.67
N LEU A 87 -9.70 0.75 -7.07
CA LEU A 87 -11.07 0.95 -7.55
C LEU A 87 -11.98 1.57 -6.46
N VAL A 88 -11.86 1.11 -5.22
CA VAL A 88 -12.60 1.69 -4.09
C VAL A 88 -12.14 3.11 -3.78
N ALA A 89 -10.85 3.40 -3.91
CA ALA A 89 -10.29 4.74 -3.69
C ALA A 89 -10.66 5.72 -4.80
N GLU A 90 -10.69 5.27 -6.06
CA GLU A 90 -11.17 6.05 -7.19
C GLU A 90 -12.64 6.43 -7.01
N ASP A 91 -13.51 5.44 -6.76
CA ASP A 91 -14.95 5.65 -6.58
C ASP A 91 -15.27 6.64 -5.45
N ARG A 92 -14.51 6.58 -4.34
CA ARG A 92 -14.79 7.41 -3.15
C ARG A 92 -14.10 8.76 -3.15
N LEU A 93 -12.91 8.86 -3.74
CA LEU A 93 -11.99 9.98 -3.54
C LEU A 93 -11.37 10.51 -4.83
N GLU A 94 -11.77 10.03 -6.01
CA GLU A 94 -11.06 10.30 -7.27
C GLU A 94 -9.54 10.07 -7.11
N PHE A 95 -9.17 9.02 -6.35
CA PHE A 95 -7.79 8.76 -5.97
C PHE A 95 -6.97 8.26 -7.16
N GLU A 96 -5.76 8.78 -7.32
CA GLU A 96 -4.73 8.33 -8.25
C GLU A 96 -3.42 8.21 -7.48
N HIS A 97 -2.79 7.02 -7.46
CA HIS A 97 -1.50 6.84 -6.77
C HIS A 97 -0.34 7.56 -7.47
N ARG A 98 -0.34 7.51 -8.81
CA ARG A 98 0.62 8.12 -9.76
C ARG A 98 2.05 7.59 -9.72
N ASP A 99 2.44 6.88 -8.67
CA ASP A 99 3.77 6.24 -8.58
C ASP A 99 3.72 4.84 -7.95
N LEU A 100 2.79 4.00 -8.42
CA LEU A 100 2.62 2.65 -7.87
C LEU A 100 3.54 1.64 -8.55
N HIS A 101 4.81 1.62 -8.15
CA HIS A 101 5.74 0.55 -8.49
C HIS A 101 5.71 -0.58 -7.44
N ILE A 102 6.35 -1.70 -7.73
CA ILE A 102 6.35 -2.90 -6.86
C ILE A 102 6.95 -2.63 -5.47
N GLY A 103 7.91 -1.71 -5.35
CA GLY A 103 8.43 -1.23 -4.05
C GLY A 103 7.39 -0.54 -3.15
N ASN A 104 6.30 0.00 -3.72
CA ASN A 104 5.23 0.70 -2.99
C ASN A 104 4.05 -0.22 -2.62
N VAL A 105 4.24 -1.52 -2.75
CA VAL A 105 3.26 -2.55 -2.38
C VAL A 105 3.91 -3.46 -1.34
N LEU A 106 3.55 -3.28 -0.08
CA LEU A 106 4.01 -4.15 1.00
C LEU A 106 3.14 -5.39 1.13
N VAL A 107 3.73 -6.51 1.51
CA VAL A 107 3.08 -7.80 1.72
C VAL A 107 3.37 -8.30 3.13
N ILE A 108 2.33 -8.68 3.84
CA ILE A 108 2.38 -9.34 5.15
C ILE A 108 1.61 -10.66 5.09
N GLU A 109 1.99 -11.63 5.91
CA GLU A 109 1.26 -12.89 6.02
C GLU A 109 -0.13 -12.67 6.65
N GLU A 110 -1.16 -13.27 6.05
CA GLU A 110 -2.56 -13.14 6.49
C GLU A 110 -3.36 -14.38 6.10
N ASP A 111 -3.82 -15.13 7.09
CA ASP A 111 -4.56 -16.38 6.88
C ASP A 111 -6.08 -16.19 6.78
N ALA A 112 -6.59 -14.99 7.10
CA ALA A 112 -8.01 -14.67 6.99
C ALA A 112 -8.40 -14.22 5.57
N ASP A 113 -9.64 -14.51 5.19
CA ASP A 113 -10.24 -13.90 3.99
C ASP A 113 -10.41 -12.39 4.20
N LEU A 114 -10.26 -11.64 3.11
CA LEU A 114 -10.23 -10.18 3.10
C LEU A 114 -11.57 -9.62 2.65
N GLU A 115 -12.08 -8.61 3.37
CA GLU A 115 -13.40 -8.02 3.11
C GLU A 115 -13.30 -6.60 2.55
N TYR A 116 -13.67 -6.41 1.28
CA TYR A 116 -13.70 -5.10 0.62
C TYR A 116 -15.11 -4.53 0.55
N LYS A 117 -15.28 -3.28 1.00
CA LYS A 117 -16.52 -2.52 0.83
C LYS A 117 -16.50 -1.80 -0.52
N VAL A 118 -17.15 -2.37 -1.52
CA VAL A 118 -17.28 -1.83 -2.88
C VAL A 118 -18.65 -1.18 -3.09
N LYS A 119 -18.83 -0.43 -4.18
CA LYS A 119 -20.15 0.09 -4.56
C LYS A 119 -21.09 -1.08 -4.82
N GLY A 120 -22.23 -1.10 -4.13
CA GLY A 120 -23.22 -2.18 -4.26
C GLY A 120 -23.06 -3.34 -3.27
N GLY A 121 -22.07 -3.32 -2.37
CA GLY A 121 -22.02 -4.27 -1.26
C GLY A 121 -20.63 -4.60 -0.76
N THR A 122 -20.52 -5.81 -0.21
CA THR A 122 -19.27 -6.35 0.32
C THR A 122 -18.77 -7.45 -0.60
N MET A 123 -17.49 -7.41 -0.93
CA MET A 123 -16.78 -8.45 -1.68
C MET A 123 -15.76 -9.12 -0.77
N VAL A 124 -15.78 -10.45 -0.72
CA VAL A 124 -14.81 -11.26 0.01
C VAL A 124 -13.80 -11.81 -1.00
N LEU A 125 -12.51 -11.65 -0.68
CA LEU A 125 -11.38 -12.16 -1.46
C LEU A 125 -10.56 -13.08 -0.56
N ARG A 126 -10.25 -14.28 -1.04
CA ARG A 126 -9.37 -15.19 -0.31
C ARG A 126 -7.94 -14.65 -0.32
N SER A 127 -7.32 -14.53 0.84
CA SER A 127 -5.96 -13.97 0.97
C SER A 127 -4.90 -14.88 0.34
N TYR A 128 -5.07 -16.19 0.45
CA TYR A 128 -4.04 -17.21 0.19
C TYR A 128 -2.78 -17.01 1.04
N GLY A 129 -2.95 -16.54 2.28
CA GLY A 129 -1.84 -16.35 3.21
C GLY A 129 -1.15 -14.99 3.05
N VAL A 130 -1.66 -14.07 2.22
CA VAL A 130 -1.03 -12.77 1.97
C VAL A 130 -2.03 -11.61 2.03
N LYS A 131 -1.61 -10.51 2.65
CA LYS A 131 -2.29 -9.21 2.65
C LYS A 131 -1.37 -8.12 2.15
N VAL A 132 -1.91 -7.24 1.31
CA VAL A 132 -1.21 -6.10 0.74
C VAL A 132 -1.46 -4.83 1.53
N ASN A 133 -0.44 -3.97 1.64
CA ASN A 133 -0.54 -2.58 2.05
C ASN A 133 0.15 -1.67 1.02
N ILE A 134 -0.59 -0.77 0.40
CA ILE A 134 -0.09 0.26 -0.52
C ILE A 134 0.46 1.43 0.32
N ILE A 135 1.64 1.93 -0.06
CA ILE A 135 2.37 3.01 0.61
C ILE A 135 2.85 4.08 -0.38
N ASP A 136 3.48 5.12 0.15
CA ASP A 136 4.10 6.23 -0.58
C ASP A 136 3.12 7.02 -1.47
N PHE A 137 2.46 7.98 -0.82
CA PHE A 137 1.50 8.86 -1.46
C PHE A 137 2.11 10.18 -1.94
N THR A 138 3.44 10.27 -2.06
CA THR A 138 4.16 11.53 -2.35
C THR A 138 3.67 12.21 -3.64
N LEU A 139 3.38 11.41 -4.67
CA LEU A 139 2.86 11.90 -5.96
C LEU A 139 1.36 11.71 -6.13
N SER A 140 0.67 11.18 -5.11
CA SER A 140 -0.75 10.84 -5.22
C SER A 140 -1.65 12.07 -5.37
N ARG A 141 -2.82 11.86 -5.98
CA ARG A 141 -3.90 12.84 -6.08
C ARG A 141 -5.16 12.25 -5.48
N MET A 142 -5.93 13.08 -4.78
CA MET A 142 -7.30 12.78 -4.41
C MET A 142 -8.14 14.05 -4.38
N ARG A 143 -9.45 13.89 -4.42
CA ARG A 143 -10.42 14.96 -4.26
C ARG A 143 -11.36 14.64 -3.10
N LYS A 144 -11.48 15.59 -2.18
CA LYS A 144 -12.41 15.48 -1.05
C LYS A 144 -13.84 15.75 -1.53
N ALA A 145 -14.79 14.94 -1.08
CA ALA A 145 -16.21 15.11 -1.42
C ALA A 145 -16.71 16.52 -1.04
N GLY A 146 -17.26 17.23 -2.02
CA GLY A 146 -17.68 18.64 -1.93
C GLY A 146 -17.75 19.34 -3.28
N ASP A 147 -17.33 18.66 -4.34
CA ASP A 147 -16.87 19.31 -5.54
C ASP A 147 -17.29 18.39 -6.72
N PHE A 148 -18.09 18.92 -7.64
CA PHE A 148 -18.97 18.22 -8.60
C PHE A 148 -18.52 16.86 -9.15
N GLN A 149 -19.45 15.88 -9.12
CA GLN A 149 -19.33 14.58 -9.77
C GLN A 149 -19.25 14.73 -11.30
N LYS A 150 -18.08 14.44 -11.87
CA LYS A 150 -17.96 14.08 -13.28
C LYS A 150 -17.54 12.61 -13.30
N GLU A 151 -18.37 11.77 -13.92
CA GLU A 151 -17.99 10.39 -14.24
C GLU A 151 -16.71 10.42 -15.07
N ARG A 152 -15.61 9.94 -14.46
CA ARG A 152 -14.41 9.57 -15.17
C ARG A 152 -14.13 8.14 -14.75
N HIS A 153 -14.05 7.27 -15.74
CA HIS A 153 -13.72 5.86 -15.55
C HIS A 153 -12.23 5.71 -15.88
N PHE A 154 -11.38 5.49 -14.88
CA PHE A 154 -10.11 4.81 -15.14
C PHE A 154 -10.38 3.31 -15.16
N ILE A 155 -10.23 2.71 -16.33
CA ILE A 155 -10.39 1.27 -16.47
C ILE A 155 -9.05 0.63 -16.08
N VAL A 156 -8.98 0.07 -14.87
CA VAL A 156 -7.95 -0.93 -14.56
C VAL A 156 -8.29 -2.19 -15.35
N ILE A 157 -7.79 -2.32 -16.58
CA ILE A 157 -7.97 -3.53 -17.39
C ILE A 157 -7.03 -4.62 -16.85
N LEU A 158 -7.42 -5.27 -15.76
CA LEU A 158 -6.92 -6.61 -15.47
C LEU A 158 -7.67 -7.59 -16.38
N LYS A 159 -7.03 -8.03 -17.46
CA LYS A 159 -7.59 -9.03 -18.37
C LYS A 159 -7.55 -10.42 -17.70
N LEU A 160 -8.38 -10.63 -16.68
CA LEU A 160 -8.54 -11.90 -16.00
C LEU A 160 -9.69 -12.68 -16.65
N THR A 161 -9.48 -13.97 -16.91
CA THR A 161 -10.54 -14.84 -17.45
C THR A 161 -11.59 -15.09 -16.37
N LYS A 162 -12.86 -15.30 -16.77
CA LYS A 162 -13.94 -15.65 -15.81
C LYS A 162 -13.63 -16.90 -14.97
N ASN A 163 -12.80 -17.81 -15.50
CA ASN A 163 -12.32 -18.97 -14.76
C ASN A 163 -11.34 -18.56 -13.66
N CYS A 164 -10.39 -17.67 -13.96
CA CYS A 164 -9.45 -17.14 -12.98
C CYS A 164 -10.19 -16.48 -11.81
N LEU A 165 -11.18 -15.62 -12.08
CA LEU A 165 -11.97 -14.93 -11.04
C LEU A 165 -12.76 -15.90 -10.12
N ARG A 166 -13.27 -17.01 -10.65
CA ARG A 166 -13.95 -18.04 -9.85
C ARG A 166 -12.97 -18.87 -9.01
N GLU A 167 -11.79 -19.16 -9.55
CA GLU A 167 -10.74 -19.94 -8.87
C GLU A 167 -10.13 -19.21 -7.68
N VAL A 168 -10.06 -17.87 -7.71
CA VAL A 168 -9.66 -17.02 -6.57
C VAL A 168 -10.82 -16.61 -5.65
N GLY A 169 -12.01 -17.20 -5.82
CA GLY A 169 -13.11 -17.04 -4.86
C GLY A 169 -13.89 -15.72 -4.94
N ILE A 170 -13.76 -14.95 -6.02
CA ILE A 170 -14.57 -13.73 -6.21
C ILE A 170 -16.00 -14.16 -6.59
N THR A 171 -16.92 -14.08 -5.62
CA THR A 171 -18.28 -14.62 -5.77
C THR A 171 -19.29 -13.62 -6.34
N ASN A 172 -19.03 -12.31 -6.31
CA ASN A 172 -19.99 -11.28 -6.73
C ASN A 172 -19.34 -10.14 -7.55
N LEU A 173 -19.10 -10.37 -8.84
CA LEU A 173 -18.84 -9.30 -9.82
C LEU A 173 -20.10 -9.08 -10.66
N THR A 174 -21.13 -8.48 -10.06
CA THR A 174 -22.23 -7.90 -10.85
C THR A 174 -21.73 -6.61 -11.47
N SER A 175 -21.28 -6.71 -12.73
CA SER A 175 -21.03 -5.61 -13.69
C SER A 175 -20.67 -4.27 -13.07
N ILE A 176 -19.38 -4.03 -12.87
CA ILE A 176 -18.83 -2.68 -12.82
C ILE A 176 -18.82 -2.23 -14.29
N GLY A 177 -19.91 -1.55 -14.69
CA GLY A 177 -20.12 -0.98 -16.01
C GLY A 177 -20.16 0.53 -15.93
#